data_AF-A0A2G9QF70-F1
#
_entry.id   AF-A0A2G9QF70-F1
#
_cell.length_a   1.000
_cell.length_b   1.000
_cell.length_c   1.000
_cell.angle_alpha   90.00
_cell.angle_beta   90.00
_cell.angle_gamma   90.00
#
_symmetry.space_group_name_H-M   'P 1'
#
loop_
_entity.id
_entity.type
_entity.pdbx_description
1 polymer ?
#
loop_
_entity_poly.entity_id
_entity_poly.type
_entity_poly.pdbx_seq_one_letter_code
_entity_poly.pdbx_strand_id
1 'polypeptide(L)'
;MSAGLDFRSDKLWEMYIAYETEQGNLSGVTSIYSRLLSIPTQLYAHHSQRFKEHIQGSLPRDFLTSEKFIEMRKELADMSQQCGVKIEYPTGLEEITDPAKLEPGCEAEKATLSGFPYRQQHATSRWKHQLRCRHRWTQGQIKRPYFHVKALEKIQLNNWKEYLEFEMENGSHERVVILFERCVIACALYEEFWIKYAKYMERHSAEGARHVYTRACTIHLRKKPLAHLLWAAFEEQQ
;
A
#
# COMPACT_ATOMS: atom_id res chain seq x y z
N MET A 1 5.86 -6.12 7.96
CA MET A 1 5.94 -4.67 8.30
C MET A 1 4.67 -3.97 7.84
N SER A 2 3.66 -3.91 8.70
CA SER A 2 2.29 -3.45 8.41
C SER A 2 2.13 -1.92 8.43
N ALA A 3 3.03 -1.18 9.10
CA ALA A 3 2.94 0.27 9.22
C ALA A 3 3.12 1.04 7.89
N GLY A 4 3.92 0.50 6.96
CA GLY A 4 4.15 1.12 5.65
C GLY A 4 2.97 1.00 4.68
N LEU A 5 1.97 0.18 5.01
CA LEU A 5 0.74 0.00 4.22
C LEU A 5 -0.40 0.88 4.74
N ASP A 6 -0.19 1.64 5.82
CA ASP A 6 -1.16 2.61 6.31
C ASP A 6 -1.32 3.76 5.30
N PHE A 7 -2.55 4.22 5.14
CA PHE A 7 -2.89 5.38 4.32
C PHE A 7 -2.15 6.66 4.76
N ARG A 8 -1.83 6.79 6.06
CA ARG A 8 -1.08 7.95 6.63
C ARG A 8 0.42 7.70 6.79
N SER A 9 0.97 6.71 6.09
CA SER A 9 2.39 6.33 6.19
C SER A 9 3.34 7.26 5.42
N ASP A 10 2.85 8.34 4.80
CA ASP A 10 3.64 9.20 3.90
C ASP A 10 4.95 9.69 4.53
N LYS A 11 4.91 10.15 5.78
CA LYS A 11 6.11 10.63 6.49
C LYS A 11 7.18 9.55 6.67
N LEU A 12 6.76 8.30 6.89
CA LEU A 12 7.69 7.16 7.02
C LEU A 12 8.43 6.94 5.69
N TRP A 13 7.70 6.98 4.59
CA TRP A 13 8.27 6.81 3.25
C TRP A 13 9.19 7.97 2.87
N GLU A 14 8.82 9.21 3.18
CA GLU A 14 9.69 10.38 2.96
C GLU A 14 11.01 10.28 3.72
N MET A 15 10.98 9.86 4.99
CA MET A 15 12.20 9.64 5.77
C MET A 15 13.06 8.50 5.20
N TYR A 16 12.43 7.43 4.72
CA TYR A 16 13.17 6.30 4.15
C TYR A 16 13.83 6.67 2.82
N ILE A 17 13.14 7.43 1.97
CA ILE A 17 13.70 7.96 0.73
C ILE A 17 14.85 8.92 1.03
N ALA A 18 14.68 9.83 1.98
CA ALA A 18 15.73 10.78 2.37
C ALA A 18 17.00 10.04 2.84
N TYR A 19 16.85 9.02 3.67
CA TYR A 19 17.96 8.20 4.14
C TYR A 19 18.72 7.51 2.99
N GLU A 20 18.03 6.81 2.08
CA GLU A 20 18.71 6.16 0.94
C GLU A 20 19.35 7.16 -0.03
N THR A 21 18.76 8.36 -0.14
CA THR A 21 19.33 9.46 -0.92
C THR A 21 20.63 9.97 -0.29
N GLU A 22 20.67 10.11 1.04
CA GLU A 22 21.88 10.48 1.79
C GLU A 22 22.98 9.42 1.67
N GLN A 23 22.63 8.13 1.58
CA GLN A 23 23.59 7.04 1.33
C GLN A 23 24.07 6.98 -0.12
N GLY A 24 23.51 7.78 -1.03
CA GLY A 24 23.80 7.71 -2.46
C GLY A 24 23.33 6.42 -3.13
N ASN A 25 22.50 5.62 -2.45
CA ASN A 25 21.97 4.36 -3.00
C ASN A 25 20.74 4.63 -3.87
N LEU A 26 21.07 5.12 -5.05
CA LEU A 26 20.14 5.47 -6.10
C LEU A 26 19.21 4.29 -6.45
N SER A 27 19.75 3.09 -6.70
CA SER A 27 18.95 1.89 -6.97
C SER A 27 17.92 1.55 -5.88
N GLY A 28 18.27 1.76 -4.61
CA GLY A 28 17.40 1.58 -3.45
C GLY A 28 16.22 2.55 -3.47
N VAL A 29 16.48 3.83 -3.76
CA VAL A 29 15.45 4.87 -3.89
C VAL A 29 14.40 4.50 -4.95
N THR A 30 14.83 4.04 -6.12
CA THR A 30 13.90 3.62 -7.19
C THR A 30 13.08 2.39 -6.79
N SER A 31 13.68 1.43 -6.08
CA SER A 31 12.95 0.27 -5.54
C SER A 31 11.92 0.69 -4.49
N ILE A 32 12.23 1.67 -3.65
CA ILE A 32 11.31 2.22 -2.64
C ILE A 32 10.14 2.92 -3.32
N TYR A 33 10.41 3.76 -4.33
CA TYR A 33 9.34 4.41 -5.09
C TYR A 33 8.45 3.42 -5.83
N SER A 34 9.03 2.37 -6.43
CA SER A 34 8.24 1.30 -7.07
C SER A 34 7.26 0.66 -6.09
N ARG A 35 7.71 0.38 -4.86
CA ARG A 35 6.85 -0.14 -3.80
C ARG A 35 5.84 0.89 -3.31
N LEU A 36 6.25 2.15 -3.10
CA LEU A 36 5.37 3.23 -2.63
C LEU A 36 4.23 3.52 -3.60
N LEU A 37 4.51 3.55 -4.90
CA LEU A 37 3.49 3.80 -5.94
C LEU A 37 2.49 2.63 -6.08
N SER A 38 2.83 1.44 -5.59
CA SER A 38 1.87 0.33 -5.49
C SER A 38 0.88 0.49 -4.32
N ILE A 39 1.15 1.39 -3.37
CA ILE A 39 0.36 1.56 -2.14
C ILE A 39 -0.50 2.83 -2.27
N PRO A 40 -1.81 2.75 -2.02
CA PRO A 40 -2.65 3.94 -2.02
C PRO A 40 -2.42 4.72 -0.71
N THR A 41 -1.50 5.69 -0.74
CA THR A 41 -1.25 6.61 0.38
C THR A 41 -2.03 7.92 0.22
N GLN A 42 -2.04 8.75 1.27
CA GLN A 42 -2.71 10.04 1.24
C GLN A 42 -2.07 11.01 0.25
N LEU A 43 -0.73 11.06 0.20
CA LEU A 43 0.02 11.97 -0.67
C LEU A 43 0.54 11.27 -1.94
N TYR A 44 -0.21 10.29 -2.47
CA TYR A 44 0.17 9.55 -3.68
C TYR A 44 0.59 10.45 -4.84
N ALA A 45 -0.15 11.55 -5.09
CA ALA A 45 0.16 12.49 -6.17
C ALA A 45 1.52 13.17 -5.99
N HIS A 46 1.86 13.52 -4.75
CA HIS A 46 3.14 14.12 -4.39
C HIS A 46 4.29 13.13 -4.58
N HIS A 47 4.12 11.88 -4.14
CA HIS A 47 5.13 10.83 -4.33
C HIS A 47 5.35 10.50 -5.81
N SER A 48 4.28 10.49 -6.61
CA SER A 48 4.37 10.30 -8.06
C SER A 48 5.13 11.44 -8.75
N GLN A 49 4.91 12.68 -8.30
CA GLN A 49 5.64 13.84 -8.82
C GLN A 49 7.13 13.77 -8.45
N ARG A 50 7.45 13.49 -7.19
CA ARG A 50 8.86 13.32 -6.76
C ARG A 50 9.57 12.18 -7.46
N PHE A 51 8.86 11.09 -7.75
CA PHE A 51 9.44 10.00 -8.55
C PHE A 51 9.77 10.45 -9.98
N LYS A 52 8.93 11.28 -10.61
CA LYS A 52 9.24 11.83 -11.94
C LYS A 52 10.48 12.71 -11.91
N GLU A 53 10.58 13.59 -10.91
CA GLU A 53 11.77 14.44 -10.70
C GLU A 53 13.02 13.59 -10.45
N HIS A 54 12.90 12.53 -9.65
CA HIS A 54 13.95 11.56 -9.41
C HIS A 54 14.44 10.91 -10.71
N ILE A 55 13.54 10.40 -11.55
CA ILE A 55 13.88 9.77 -12.83
C ILE A 55 14.46 10.79 -13.83
N GLN A 56 13.98 12.04 -13.82
CA GLN A 56 14.49 13.09 -14.70
C GLN A 56 15.91 13.54 -14.31
N GLY A 57 16.17 13.71 -13.01
CA GLY A 57 17.48 14.14 -12.47
C GLY A 57 18.56 13.06 -12.44
N SER A 58 18.20 11.81 -12.72
CA SER A 58 19.04 10.62 -12.53
C SER A 58 19.43 9.97 -13.86
N LEU A 59 20.65 9.45 -14.01
CA LEU A 59 21.02 8.68 -15.21
C LEU A 59 20.46 7.26 -15.10
N PRO A 60 19.80 6.69 -16.13
CA PRO A 60 19.18 5.36 -16.07
C PRO A 60 20.13 4.23 -15.64
N ARG A 61 21.43 4.39 -15.89
CA ARG A 61 22.49 3.44 -15.50
C ARG A 61 22.77 3.38 -14.00
N ASP A 62 22.42 4.40 -13.23
CA ASP A 62 22.71 4.47 -11.79
C ASP A 62 21.65 3.74 -10.93
N PHE A 63 20.57 3.27 -11.57
CA PHE A 63 19.36 2.78 -10.87
C PHE A 63 18.84 1.43 -11.36
N LEU A 64 19.16 1.03 -12.58
CA LEU A 64 18.64 -0.18 -13.20
C LEU A 64 19.78 -1.18 -13.42
N THR A 65 19.72 -2.32 -12.73
CA THR A 65 20.48 -3.50 -13.18
C THR A 65 19.97 -3.92 -14.54
N SER A 66 20.90 -4.28 -15.44
CA SER A 66 20.59 -4.63 -16.84
C SER A 66 19.50 -5.71 -16.98
N GLU A 67 19.36 -6.60 -16.00
CA GLU A 67 18.34 -7.66 -15.98
C GLU A 67 16.92 -7.13 -15.74
N LYS A 68 16.71 -6.26 -14.74
CA LYS A 68 15.40 -5.62 -14.48
C LYS A 68 14.96 -4.72 -15.62
N PHE A 69 15.93 -4.14 -16.34
CA PHE A 69 15.68 -3.35 -17.54
C PHE A 69 15.21 -4.19 -18.73
N ILE A 70 15.80 -5.39 -18.91
CA ILE A 70 15.41 -6.34 -19.96
C ILE A 70 14.03 -6.94 -19.66
N GLU A 71 13.76 -7.31 -18.40
CA GLU A 71 12.47 -7.85 -17.97
C GLU A 71 11.35 -6.82 -18.19
N MET A 72 11.59 -5.56 -17.79
CA MET A 72 10.65 -4.45 -18.01
C MET A 72 10.42 -4.16 -19.50
N ARG A 73 11.45 -4.28 -20.36
CA ARG A 73 11.30 -4.19 -21.83
C ARG A 73 10.50 -5.36 -22.42
N LYS A 74 10.64 -6.56 -21.85
CA LYS A 74 9.95 -7.77 -22.31
C LYS A 74 8.46 -7.72 -21.96
N GLU A 75 8.12 -7.32 -20.74
CA GLU A 75 6.73 -7.07 -20.32
C GLU A 75 6.06 -5.98 -21.18
N LEU A 76 6.81 -4.93 -21.58
CA LEU A 76 6.32 -3.89 -22.48
C LEU A 76 6.04 -4.39 -23.91
N ALA A 77 6.86 -5.32 -24.42
CA ALA A 77 6.65 -5.93 -25.73
C ALA A 77 5.40 -6.83 -25.73
N ASP A 78 5.24 -7.65 -24.69
CA ASP A 78 4.12 -8.58 -24.56
C ASP A 78 2.78 -7.84 -24.33
N MET A 79 2.77 -6.74 -23.57
CA MET A 79 1.56 -5.93 -23.34
C MET A 79 1.17 -5.06 -24.54
N SER A 80 2.13 -4.68 -25.41
CA SER A 80 1.84 -3.91 -26.63
C SER A 80 0.98 -4.70 -27.63
N GLN A 81 1.16 -6.02 -27.68
CA GLN A 81 0.35 -6.92 -28.51
C GLN A 81 -1.08 -7.06 -27.98
N GLN A 82 -1.31 -6.81 -26.69
CA GLN A 82 -2.61 -7.07 -26.05
C GLN A 82 -3.53 -5.84 -26.02
N CYS A 83 -3.00 -4.62 -26.16
CA CYS A 83 -3.79 -3.38 -26.12
C CYS A 83 -3.87 -2.63 -27.46
N GLY A 84 -3.26 -3.15 -28.53
CA GLY A 84 -3.34 -2.56 -29.88
C GLY A 84 -2.74 -1.16 -30.00
N VAL A 85 -1.90 -0.73 -29.06
CA VAL A 85 -1.16 0.53 -29.13
C VAL A 85 0.16 0.23 -29.83
N LYS A 86 0.28 0.62 -31.10
CA LYS A 86 1.59 0.70 -31.78
C LYS A 86 2.43 1.76 -31.05
N ILE A 87 3.34 1.29 -30.22
CA ILE A 87 4.51 2.09 -29.85
C ILE A 87 5.41 2.03 -31.09
N GLU A 88 5.57 3.15 -31.79
CA GLU A 88 6.58 3.25 -32.85
C GLU A 88 7.95 3.10 -32.20
N TYR A 89 8.49 1.88 -32.29
CA TYR A 89 9.92 1.67 -32.14
C TYR A 89 10.59 2.26 -33.39
N PRO A 90 11.61 3.12 -33.27
CA PRO A 90 12.40 3.53 -34.41
C PRO A 90 13.05 2.30 -35.03
N THR A 91 12.52 1.88 -36.18
CA THR A 91 13.14 0.89 -37.06
C THR A 91 14.43 1.49 -37.59
N GLY A 92 15.58 0.93 -37.18
CA GLY A 92 16.88 1.41 -37.64
C GLY A 92 18.02 0.59 -37.02
N LEU A 93 18.13 -0.68 -37.42
CA LEU A 93 19.22 -1.58 -37.06
C LEU A 93 20.33 -1.61 -38.13
N GLU A 94 20.54 -0.51 -38.86
CA GLU A 94 21.71 -0.41 -39.75
C GLU A 94 22.86 0.25 -39.02
N GLU A 95 23.90 -0.56 -38.83
CA GLU A 95 25.29 -0.28 -38.46
C GLU A 95 25.63 1.21 -38.26
N ILE A 96 25.87 1.60 -37.01
CA ILE A 96 26.53 2.87 -36.71
C ILE A 96 27.79 2.56 -35.90
N THR A 97 28.90 2.56 -36.63
CA THR A 97 30.30 2.40 -36.25
C THR A 97 30.87 3.62 -35.50
N ASP A 98 30.02 4.42 -34.84
CA ASP A 98 30.41 5.75 -34.36
C ASP A 98 30.01 5.97 -32.88
N PRO A 99 30.96 6.00 -31.93
CA PRO A 99 30.69 6.06 -30.49
C PRO A 99 30.07 7.40 -30.01
N ALA A 100 29.97 8.41 -30.88
CA ALA A 100 29.36 9.70 -30.57
C ALA A 100 27.83 9.76 -30.77
N LYS A 101 27.19 8.71 -31.35
CA LYS A 101 25.73 8.65 -31.57
C LYS A 101 24.94 7.89 -30.48
N LEU A 102 25.54 7.66 -29.31
CA LEU A 102 24.92 6.95 -28.18
C LEU A 102 23.84 7.75 -27.40
N GLU A 103 23.55 9.01 -27.78
CA GLU A 103 22.57 9.85 -27.07
C GLU A 103 21.23 10.11 -27.80
N PRO A 104 20.52 9.05 -28.22
CA PRO A 104 19.04 9.09 -28.15
C PRO A 104 18.47 8.08 -27.16
N GLY A 105 19.32 7.37 -26.40
CA GLY A 105 18.88 6.34 -25.45
C GLY A 105 18.31 6.91 -24.16
N CYS A 106 18.95 7.92 -23.58
CA CYS A 106 18.65 8.37 -22.21
C CYS A 106 17.29 9.08 -22.08
N GLU A 107 16.91 9.94 -23.03
CA GLU A 107 15.64 10.71 -22.95
C GLU A 107 14.41 9.86 -23.25
N ALA A 108 14.46 9.00 -24.28
CA ALA A 108 13.38 8.07 -24.59
C ALA A 108 13.18 7.02 -23.47
N GLU A 109 14.27 6.59 -22.84
CA GLU A 109 14.27 5.67 -21.69
C GLU A 109 13.69 6.34 -20.43
N LYS A 110 14.08 7.58 -20.12
CA LYS A 110 13.48 8.41 -19.06
C LYS A 110 12.00 8.70 -19.32
N ALA A 111 11.61 8.96 -20.56
CA ALA A 111 10.21 9.18 -20.94
C ALA A 111 9.36 7.91 -20.74
N THR A 112 9.91 6.73 -21.05
CA THR A 112 9.24 5.44 -20.84
C THR A 112 9.08 5.13 -19.35
N LEU A 113 10.13 5.34 -18.54
CA LEU A 113 10.12 5.13 -17.09
C LEU A 113 9.21 6.13 -16.36
N SER A 114 9.21 7.40 -16.75
CA SER A 114 8.32 8.43 -16.18
C SER A 114 6.84 8.23 -16.54
N GLY A 115 6.55 7.43 -17.58
CA GLY A 115 5.20 6.97 -17.95
C GLY A 115 4.69 5.79 -17.12
N PHE A 116 5.55 5.07 -16.39
CA PHE A 116 5.18 3.92 -15.57
C PHE A 116 4.18 4.24 -14.43
N PRO A 117 4.38 5.31 -13.63
CA PRO A 117 3.40 5.74 -12.61
C PRO A 117 2.07 6.19 -13.22
N TYR A 118 2.13 6.78 -14.44
CA TYR A 118 0.97 7.25 -15.17
C TYR A 118 0.09 6.08 -15.63
N ARG A 119 0.72 4.96 -16.01
CA ARG A 119 0.05 3.70 -16.36
C ARG A 119 -0.64 3.05 -15.15
N GLN A 120 -0.06 3.18 -13.95
CA GLN A 120 -0.69 2.76 -12.68
C GLN A 120 -1.84 3.69 -12.26
N GLN A 121 -1.79 4.97 -12.65
CA GLN A 121 -2.90 5.94 -12.49
C GLN A 121 -4.17 5.56 -13.27
N HIS A 122 -4.02 4.73 -14.31
CA HIS A 122 -5.08 4.06 -15.07
C HIS A 122 -5.47 2.69 -14.49
N ALA A 123 -5.01 2.34 -13.29
CA ALA A 123 -5.65 1.30 -12.51
C ALA A 123 -7.13 1.69 -12.36
N THR A 124 -7.98 0.94 -13.07
CA THR A 124 -9.46 0.86 -13.07
C THR A 124 -10.25 1.89 -12.24
N SER A 125 -11.42 2.32 -12.71
CA SER A 125 -12.38 3.15 -11.94
C SER A 125 -12.57 2.69 -10.49
N ARG A 126 -12.43 1.38 -10.24
CA ARG A 126 -12.38 0.72 -8.93
C ARG A 126 -11.26 1.23 -8.02
N TRP A 127 -10.01 1.34 -8.49
CA TRP A 127 -8.88 1.81 -7.68
C TRP A 127 -9.05 3.27 -7.27
N LYS A 128 -9.43 4.15 -8.21
CA LYS A 128 -9.74 5.57 -7.92
C LYS A 128 -10.91 5.71 -6.95
N HIS A 129 -11.93 4.87 -7.07
CA HIS A 129 -13.04 4.82 -6.12
C HIS A 129 -12.57 4.40 -4.73
N GLN A 130 -11.79 3.31 -4.62
CA GLN A 130 -11.23 2.84 -3.35
C GLN A 130 -10.37 3.90 -2.66
N LEU A 131 -9.51 4.60 -3.41
CA LEU A 131 -8.71 5.72 -2.89
C LEU A 131 -9.57 6.85 -2.34
N ARG A 132 -10.59 7.29 -3.08
CA ARG A 132 -11.51 8.34 -2.60
C ARG A 132 -12.25 7.91 -1.34
N CYS A 133 -12.73 6.67 -1.29
CA CYS A 133 -13.40 6.12 -0.11
C CYS A 133 -12.43 6.10 1.08
N ARG A 134 -11.23 5.55 0.91
CA ARG A 134 -10.21 5.50 1.98
C ARG A 134 -9.78 6.88 2.45
N HIS A 135 -9.62 7.83 1.53
CA HIS A 135 -9.35 9.23 1.86
C HIS A 135 -10.49 9.82 2.68
N ARG A 136 -11.76 9.60 2.28
CA ARG A 136 -12.95 10.05 3.04
C ARG A 136 -12.97 9.49 4.46
N TRP A 137 -12.72 8.19 4.64
CA TRP A 137 -12.73 7.56 5.96
C TRP A 137 -11.61 8.10 6.86
N THR A 138 -10.39 8.17 6.32
CA THR A 138 -9.20 8.55 7.09
C THR A 138 -9.08 10.05 7.34
N GLN A 139 -9.52 10.92 6.44
CA GLN A 139 -9.43 12.39 6.62
C GLN A 139 -10.71 12.98 7.23
N GLY A 140 -11.89 12.46 6.88
CA GLY A 140 -13.16 13.09 7.25
C GLY A 140 -13.87 12.46 8.45
N GLN A 141 -13.86 11.13 8.57
CA GLN A 141 -14.76 10.42 9.48
C GLN A 141 -14.08 9.93 10.76
N ILE A 142 -12.79 9.61 10.74
CA ILE A 142 -12.04 9.14 11.92
C ILE A 142 -11.18 10.27 12.47
N LYS A 143 -11.66 10.92 13.53
CA LYS A 143 -10.98 12.09 14.14
C LYS A 143 -9.86 11.67 15.10
N ARG A 144 -10.00 10.52 15.77
CA ARG A 144 -9.05 10.04 16.77
C ARG A 144 -8.49 8.65 16.41
N PRO A 145 -7.33 8.59 15.71
CA PRO A 145 -6.74 7.33 15.28
C PRO A 145 -5.92 6.62 16.36
N TYR A 146 -5.74 7.25 17.54
CA TYR A 146 -4.93 6.75 18.64
C TYR A 146 -5.78 6.42 19.87
N PHE A 147 -5.21 5.56 20.73
CA PHE A 147 -5.81 5.17 21.99
C PHE A 147 -5.87 6.34 22.98
N HIS A 148 -6.99 6.45 23.70
CA HIS A 148 -7.18 7.41 24.79
C HIS A 148 -8.44 7.01 25.58
N VAL A 149 -8.46 7.31 26.88
CA VAL A 149 -9.43 6.75 27.84
C VAL A 149 -10.86 7.27 27.65
N LYS A 150 -11.01 8.55 27.27
CA LYS A 150 -12.32 9.12 26.90
C LYS A 150 -13.01 8.27 25.83
N ALA A 151 -14.26 7.93 26.11
CA ALA A 151 -15.13 7.21 25.19
C ALA A 151 -15.21 7.96 23.85
N LEU A 152 -15.19 7.21 22.76
CA LEU A 152 -15.53 7.72 21.44
C LEU A 152 -17.05 7.94 21.34
N GLU A 153 -17.41 8.99 20.61
CA GLU A 153 -18.80 9.27 20.25
C GLU A 153 -19.38 8.13 19.40
N LYS A 154 -20.69 7.89 19.52
CA LYS A 154 -21.40 6.85 18.74
C LYS A 154 -21.16 6.98 17.23
N ILE A 155 -21.08 8.22 16.73
CA ILE A 155 -20.80 8.51 15.31
C ILE A 155 -19.43 7.95 14.91
N GLN A 156 -18.39 8.13 15.73
CA GLN A 156 -17.06 7.60 15.44
C GLN A 156 -17.04 6.06 15.46
N LEU A 157 -17.79 5.43 16.37
CA LEU A 157 -17.92 3.97 16.41
C LEU A 157 -18.62 3.43 15.15
N ASN A 158 -19.68 4.10 14.69
CA ASN A 158 -20.36 3.74 13.44
C ASN A 158 -19.45 3.91 12.23
N ASN A 159 -18.67 5.01 12.17
CA ASN A 159 -17.69 5.23 11.10
C ASN A 159 -16.65 4.09 11.04
N TRP A 160 -16.17 3.61 12.18
CA TRP A 160 -15.27 2.44 12.22
C TRP A 160 -15.96 1.17 11.74
N LYS A 161 -17.21 0.93 12.12
CA LYS A 161 -17.99 -0.24 11.68
C LYS A 161 -18.19 -0.24 10.17
N GLU A 162 -18.65 0.88 9.61
CA GLU A 162 -18.88 1.05 8.17
C GLU A 162 -17.57 0.91 7.38
N TYR A 163 -16.47 1.48 7.88
CA TYR A 163 -15.18 1.35 7.20
C TYR A 163 -14.66 -0.09 7.21
N LEU A 164 -14.82 -0.80 8.34
CA LEU A 164 -14.45 -2.22 8.42
C LEU A 164 -15.26 -3.07 7.44
N GLU A 165 -16.58 -2.88 7.38
CA GLU A 165 -17.42 -3.62 6.40
C GLU A 165 -17.01 -3.33 4.96
N PHE A 166 -16.81 -2.05 4.62
CA PHE A 166 -16.36 -1.67 3.29
C PHE A 166 -15.04 -2.34 2.89
N GLU A 167 -14.05 -2.36 3.78
CA GLU A 167 -12.75 -2.97 3.49
C GLU A 167 -12.84 -4.51 3.50
N MET A 168 -13.71 -5.11 4.32
CA MET A 168 -13.98 -6.55 4.31
C MET A 168 -14.60 -7.03 2.99
N GLU A 169 -15.44 -6.22 2.36
CA GLU A 169 -16.08 -6.54 1.07
C GLU A 169 -15.19 -6.27 -0.14
N ASN A 170 -14.36 -5.22 -0.08
CA ASN A 170 -13.65 -4.69 -1.26
C ASN A 170 -12.12 -4.80 -1.19
N GLY A 171 -11.56 -5.11 -0.02
CA GLY A 171 -10.12 -5.15 0.25
C GLY A 171 -9.54 -6.56 0.21
N SER A 172 -8.20 -6.66 0.22
CA SER A 172 -7.51 -7.93 0.43
C SER A 172 -7.42 -8.26 1.92
N HIS A 173 -7.24 -9.54 2.26
CA HIS A 173 -7.11 -10.00 3.64
C HIS A 173 -6.09 -9.20 4.45
N GLU A 174 -4.89 -8.96 3.89
CA GLU A 174 -3.85 -8.18 4.56
C GLU A 174 -4.32 -6.76 4.92
N ARG A 175 -5.07 -6.11 4.02
CA ARG A 175 -5.58 -4.75 4.26
C ARG A 175 -6.66 -4.72 5.32
N VAL A 176 -7.54 -5.72 5.32
CA VAL A 176 -8.57 -5.89 6.33
C VAL A 176 -7.93 -6.08 7.71
N VAL A 177 -6.92 -6.93 7.80
CA VAL A 177 -6.13 -7.14 9.02
C VAL A 177 -5.48 -5.84 9.49
N ILE A 178 -4.83 -5.07 8.60
CA ILE A 178 -4.25 -3.77 8.93
C ILE A 178 -5.31 -2.80 9.46
N LEU A 179 -6.50 -2.77 8.84
CA LEU A 179 -7.57 -1.90 9.29
C LEU A 179 -8.13 -2.32 10.65
N PHE A 180 -8.26 -3.62 10.90
CA PHE A 180 -8.64 -4.16 12.21
C PHE A 180 -7.62 -3.77 13.29
N GLU A 181 -6.33 -3.97 13.04
CA GLU A 181 -5.26 -3.58 13.97
C GLU A 181 -5.32 -2.08 14.31
N ARG A 182 -5.59 -1.22 13.32
CA ARG A 182 -5.79 0.22 13.54
C ARG A 182 -7.06 0.50 14.35
N CYS A 183 -8.14 -0.20 14.04
CA CYS A 183 -9.41 -0.03 14.74
C CYS A 183 -9.29 -0.40 16.22
N VAL A 184 -8.67 -1.53 16.55
CA VAL A 184 -8.51 -1.97 17.94
C VAL A 184 -7.55 -1.10 18.75
N ILE A 185 -6.66 -0.33 18.12
CA ILE A 185 -5.88 0.71 18.81
C ILE A 185 -6.80 1.83 19.31
N ALA A 186 -7.61 2.41 18.42
CA ALA A 186 -8.52 3.50 18.79
C ALA A 186 -9.66 3.02 19.71
N CYS A 187 -10.19 1.82 19.42
CA CYS A 187 -11.37 1.22 20.05
C CYS A 187 -11.03 0.11 21.04
N ALA A 188 -9.84 0.14 21.67
CA ALA A 188 -9.35 -0.97 22.51
C ALA A 188 -10.29 -1.39 23.65
N LEU A 189 -11.10 -0.47 24.17
CA LEU A 189 -12.03 -0.71 25.29
C LEU A 189 -13.41 -1.24 24.86
N TYR A 190 -13.65 -1.39 23.56
CA TYR A 190 -14.94 -1.78 23.00
C TYR A 190 -14.88 -3.25 22.54
N GLU A 191 -15.51 -4.13 23.32
CA GLU A 191 -15.49 -5.57 23.06
C GLU A 191 -16.06 -5.99 21.70
N GLU A 192 -17.02 -5.22 21.17
CA GLU A 192 -17.63 -5.48 19.86
C GLU A 192 -16.61 -5.53 18.70
N PHE A 193 -15.57 -4.69 18.71
CA PHE A 193 -14.57 -4.66 17.64
C PHE A 193 -13.58 -5.83 17.76
N TRP A 194 -13.19 -6.20 18.98
CA TRP A 194 -12.35 -7.37 19.22
C TRP A 194 -13.04 -8.67 18.83
N ILE A 195 -14.32 -8.82 19.22
CA ILE A 195 -15.13 -9.99 18.86
C ILE A 195 -15.28 -10.09 17.34
N LYS A 196 -15.56 -8.96 16.68
CA LYS A 196 -15.68 -8.93 15.21
C LYS A 196 -14.35 -9.28 14.54
N TYR A 197 -13.24 -8.79 15.08
CA TYR A 197 -11.91 -9.11 14.56
C TYR A 197 -11.58 -10.60 14.72
N ALA A 198 -11.83 -11.16 15.90
CA ALA A 198 -11.59 -12.59 16.16
C ALA A 198 -12.42 -13.48 15.20
N LYS A 199 -13.72 -13.20 15.06
CA LYS A 199 -14.60 -13.91 14.11
C LYS A 199 -14.15 -13.79 12.64
N TYR A 200 -13.59 -12.65 12.26
CA TYR A 200 -13.00 -12.49 10.94
C TYR A 200 -11.76 -13.38 10.78
N MET A 201 -10.89 -13.40 11.80
CA MET A 201 -9.67 -14.22 11.81
C MET A 201 -9.97 -15.72 11.87
N GLU A 202 -11.01 -16.18 12.56
CA GLU A 202 -11.41 -17.59 12.63
C GLU A 202 -11.58 -18.22 11.24
N ARG A 203 -12.10 -17.44 10.27
CA ARG A 203 -12.31 -17.89 8.88
C ARG A 203 -11.01 -18.01 8.07
N HIS A 204 -9.93 -17.40 8.53
CA HIS A 204 -8.67 -17.29 7.80
C HIS A 204 -7.50 -18.01 8.50
N SER A 205 -7.47 -18.01 9.83
CA SER A 205 -6.45 -18.62 10.67
C SER A 205 -6.94 -18.77 12.12
N ALA A 206 -7.04 -20.01 12.60
CA ALA A 206 -7.36 -20.31 13.99
C ALA A 206 -6.30 -19.76 14.96
N GLU A 207 -5.02 -19.85 14.62
CA GLU A 207 -3.93 -19.27 15.43
C GLU A 207 -4.03 -17.74 15.51
N GLY A 208 -4.35 -17.09 14.38
CA GLY A 208 -4.62 -15.66 14.35
C GLY A 208 -5.79 -15.25 15.25
N ALA A 209 -6.89 -16.00 15.22
CA ALA A 209 -8.04 -15.79 16.10
C ALA A 209 -7.65 -15.95 17.59
N ARG A 210 -6.89 -16.99 17.94
CA ARG A 210 -6.36 -17.21 19.29
C ARG A 210 -5.50 -16.04 19.78
N HIS A 211 -4.63 -15.52 18.91
CA HIS A 211 -3.84 -14.32 19.21
C HIS A 211 -4.70 -13.09 19.49
N VAL A 212 -5.76 -12.87 18.69
CA VAL A 212 -6.70 -11.76 18.90
C VAL A 212 -7.45 -11.92 20.23
N TYR A 213 -8.00 -13.10 20.51
CA TYR A 213 -8.69 -13.38 21.76
C TYR A 213 -7.78 -13.23 22.97
N THR A 214 -6.54 -13.73 22.89
CA THR A 214 -5.55 -13.57 23.96
C THR A 214 -5.32 -12.10 24.27
N ARG A 215 -5.05 -11.26 23.26
CA ARG A 215 -4.86 -9.80 23.46
C ARG A 215 -6.10 -9.12 24.03
N ALA A 216 -7.27 -9.45 23.49
CA ALA A 216 -8.54 -8.90 23.95
C ALA A 216 -8.77 -9.21 25.43
N CYS A 217 -8.70 -10.48 25.82
CA CYS A 217 -9.10 -10.97 27.14
C CYS A 217 -8.04 -10.74 28.22
N THR A 218 -6.75 -10.84 27.90
CA THR A 218 -5.67 -10.74 28.89
C THR A 218 -5.18 -9.31 29.13
N ILE A 219 -5.27 -8.42 28.13
CA ILE A 219 -4.73 -7.07 28.21
C ILE A 219 -5.87 -6.04 28.37
N HIS A 220 -6.75 -5.94 27.38
CA HIS A 220 -7.66 -4.80 27.25
C HIS A 220 -9.01 -4.98 27.95
N LEU A 221 -9.61 -6.17 27.87
CA LEU A 221 -11.00 -6.45 28.24
C LEU A 221 -11.12 -7.46 29.39
N ARG A 222 -10.16 -7.45 30.32
CA ARG A 222 -10.08 -8.41 31.44
C ARG A 222 -11.37 -8.61 32.22
N LYS A 223 -12.19 -7.56 32.37
CA LYS A 223 -13.46 -7.58 33.14
C LYS A 223 -14.71 -7.81 32.31
N LYS A 224 -14.59 -8.02 30.98
CA LYS A 224 -15.73 -8.15 30.07
C LYS A 224 -16.03 -9.64 29.80
N PRO A 225 -17.07 -10.22 30.42
CA PRO A 225 -17.27 -11.67 30.40
C PRO A 225 -17.59 -12.22 29.00
N LEU A 226 -18.23 -11.42 28.13
CA LEU A 226 -18.63 -11.87 26.80
C LEU A 226 -17.43 -12.25 25.93
N ALA A 227 -16.34 -11.46 25.98
CA ALA A 227 -15.12 -11.76 25.23
C ALA A 227 -14.48 -13.08 25.69
N HIS A 228 -14.44 -13.33 27.00
CA HIS A 228 -13.92 -14.59 27.57
C HIS A 228 -14.80 -15.79 27.22
N LEU A 229 -16.12 -15.63 27.28
CA LEU A 229 -17.06 -16.68 26.92
C LEU A 229 -16.92 -17.08 25.45
N LEU A 230 -16.80 -16.10 24.55
CA LEU A 230 -16.59 -16.37 23.13
C LEU A 230 -15.22 -16.98 22.86
N TRP A 231 -14.18 -16.59 23.61
CA TRP A 231 -12.87 -17.24 23.51
C TRP A 231 -12.93 -18.70 23.95
N ALA A 232 -13.57 -19.01 25.08
CA ALA A 232 -13.76 -20.39 25.53
C ALA A 232 -14.53 -21.23 24.49
N ALA A 233 -15.64 -20.68 23.96
CA ALA A 233 -16.40 -21.34 22.91
C ALA A 233 -15.59 -21.58 21.62
N PHE A 234 -14.68 -20.67 21.28
CA PHE A 234 -13.75 -20.85 20.15
C PHE A 234 -12.76 -22.00 20.42
N GLU A 235 -12.14 -22.06 21.62
CA GLU A 235 -11.21 -23.13 21.96
C GLU A 235 -11.88 -24.51 22.03
N GLU A 236 -13.15 -24.59 22.41
CA GLU A 236 -13.92 -25.84 22.40
C GLU A 236 -14.23 -26.36 20.99
N GLN A 237 -14.26 -25.48 19.98
CA GLN A 237 -14.56 -25.84 18.59
C GLN A 237 -13.32 -26.28 17.78
N GLN A 238 -12.11 -26.10 18.32
CA GLN A 238 -10.84 -26.45 17.69
C GLN A 238 -10.34 -27.83 18.16
#